data_AF-A0A1M6CR01-F1
#
_entry.id   AF-A0A1M6CR01-F1
#
_cell.length_a   1.000
_cell.length_b   1.000
_cell.length_c   1.000
_cell.angle_alpha   90.00
_cell.angle_beta   90.00
_cell.angle_gamma   90.00
#
_symmetry.space_group_name_H-M   'P 1'
#
loop_
_entity.id
_entity.type
_entity.pdbx_description
1 polymer ?
#
loop_
_entity_poly.entity_id
_entity_poly.type
_entity_poly.pdbx_seq_one_letter_code
_entity_poly.pdbx_strand_id
1 'polypeptide(L)'
;MNINENEQKAYQAAKKRVEKERDFYIHLAIYVVINIALFFFKTKLLVFIGTDDKDVDFLKWWNFSNIITPVAWGIGLFCHWLWAFEKVFLFSKNWEEKKIQKMMEEDINE
;
A
#
# COMPACT_ATOMS: atom_id res chain seq x y z
N MET A 1 -31.48 19.51 9.96
CA MET A 1 -30.12 19.19 9.50
C MET A 1 -29.33 20.48 9.35
N ASN A 2 -28.25 20.65 10.11
CA ASN A 2 -27.42 21.84 10.06
C ASN A 2 -26.39 21.69 8.93
N ILE A 3 -26.37 22.63 7.98
CA ILE A 3 -25.48 22.60 6.80
C ILE A 3 -24.00 22.49 7.24
N ASN A 4 -23.66 23.11 8.36
CA ASN A 4 -22.30 23.11 8.93
C ASN A 4 -21.84 21.71 9.37
N GLU A 5 -22.73 20.86 9.89
CA GLU A 5 -22.37 19.48 10.29
C GLU A 5 -22.10 18.58 9.09
N ASN A 6 -22.86 18.75 8.00
CA ASN A 6 -22.64 18.00 6.77
C ASN A 6 -21.35 18.43 6.07
N GLU A 7 -21.03 19.72 6.05
CA GLU A 7 -19.77 20.24 5.54
C GLU A 7 -18.57 19.73 6.36
N GLN A 8 -18.67 19.73 7.69
CA GLN A 8 -17.62 19.17 8.56
C GLN A 8 -17.41 17.67 8.33
N LYS A 9 -18.49 16.88 8.18
CA LYS A 9 -18.39 15.44 7.87
C LYS A 9 -17.75 15.18 6.51
N ALA A 10 -18.15 15.93 5.48
CA ALA A 10 -17.56 15.84 4.15
C ALA A 10 -16.08 16.20 4.15
N TYR A 11 -15.71 17.27 4.85
CA TYR A 11 -14.32 17.69 5.03
C TYR A 11 -13.47 16.64 5.75
N GLN A 12 -13.97 16.08 6.86
CA GLN A 12 -13.25 15.02 7.59
C GLN A 12 -13.07 13.76 6.73
N ALA A 13 -14.08 13.37 5.94
CA ALA A 13 -13.99 12.24 5.03
C ALA A 13 -12.94 12.48 3.93
N ALA A 14 -12.90 13.68 3.35
CA ALA A 14 -11.91 14.06 2.35
C ALA A 14 -10.50 14.08 2.94
N LYS A 15 -10.32 14.66 4.13
CA LYS A 15 -9.04 14.71 4.84
C LYS A 15 -8.49 13.30 5.11
N LYS A 16 -9.34 12.39 5.59
CA LYS A 16 -8.96 11.01 5.89
C LYS A 16 -8.53 10.22 4.64
N ARG A 17 -9.11 10.52 3.47
CA ARG A 17 -8.67 9.96 2.18
C ARG A 17 -7.28 10.46 1.80
N VAL A 18 -7.07 11.77 1.85
CA VAL A 18 -5.77 12.38 1.52
C VAL A 18 -4.66 11.88 2.45
N GLU A 19 -4.95 11.68 3.75
CA GLU A 19 -3.97 11.12 4.69
C GLU A 19 -3.58 9.68 4.34
N LYS A 20 -4.53 8.82 3.97
CA LYS A 20 -4.24 7.45 3.53
C LYS A 20 -3.41 7.42 2.25
N GLU A 21 -3.76 8.27 1.28
CA GLU A 21 -3.00 8.37 0.02
C GLU A 21 -1.56 8.83 0.29
N ARG A 22 -1.38 9.86 1.12
CA ARG A 22 -0.07 10.37 1.51
C ARG A 22 0.79 9.30 2.17
N ASP A 23 0.21 8.54 3.10
CA ASP A 23 0.93 7.48 3.81
C ASP A 23 1.38 6.38 2.85
N PHE A 24 0.52 5.99 1.90
CA PHE A 24 0.89 5.07 0.82
C PHE A 24 2.06 5.59 -0.03
N TYR A 25 2.03 6.87 -0.44
CA TYR A 25 3.12 7.45 -1.25
C TYR A 25 4.47 7.45 -0.52
N ILE A 26 4.48 7.66 0.79
CA ILE A 26 5.71 7.58 1.59
C ILE A 26 6.27 6.15 1.56
N HIS A 27 5.42 5.15 1.79
CA HIS A 27 5.83 3.74 1.75
C HIS A 27 6.32 3.34 0.34
N LEU A 28 5.63 3.76 -0.71
CA LEU A 28 6.06 3.55 -2.10
C LEU A 28 7.40 4.22 -2.38
N ALA A 29 7.59 5.47 -1.95
CA ALA A 29 8.85 6.19 -2.15
C ALA A 29 10.02 5.49 -1.46
N ILE A 30 9.84 5.06 -0.21
CA ILE A 30 10.86 4.30 0.53
C ILE A 30 11.17 2.99 -0.18
N TYR A 31 10.14 2.25 -0.62
CA TYR A 31 10.32 1.01 -1.38
C TYR A 31 11.13 1.24 -2.66
N VAL A 32 10.79 2.24 -3.47
CA VAL A 32 11.50 2.55 -4.71
C VAL A 32 12.95 2.94 -4.44
N VAL A 33 13.20 3.82 -3.45
CA VAL A 33 14.55 4.27 -3.10
C VAL A 33 15.42 3.10 -2.63
N ILE A 34 14.89 2.24 -1.75
CA ILE A 34 15.63 1.07 -1.24
C ILE A 34 15.91 0.07 -2.38
N ASN A 35 14.96 -0.19 -3.27
CA ASN A 35 15.18 -1.12 -4.38
C ASN A 35 16.18 -0.58 -5.39
N ILE A 36 16.14 0.71 -5.71
CA ILE A 36 17.16 1.36 -6.55
C ILE A 36 18.53 1.27 -5.89
N ALA A 37 18.62 1.58 -4.59
CA ALA A 37 19.86 1.47 -3.84
C ALA A 37 20.39 0.03 -3.84
N LEU A 38 19.56 -0.97 -3.53
CA LEU A 38 19.94 -2.38 -3.57
C LEU A 38 20.45 -2.80 -4.96
N PHE A 39 19.77 -2.38 -6.03
CA PHE A 39 20.19 -2.67 -7.40
C PHE A 39 21.54 -2.03 -7.72
N PHE A 40 21.77 -0.78 -7.32
CA PHE A 40 23.00 -0.04 -7.60
C PHE A 40 24.19 -0.54 -6.75
N PHE A 41 23.93 -0.86 -5.49
CA PHE A 41 24.95 -1.33 -4.54
C PHE A 41 25.15 -2.85 -4.58
N LYS A 42 24.32 -3.62 -5.29
CA LYS A 42 24.42 -5.08 -5.44
C LYS A 42 25.86 -5.57 -5.66
N THR A 43 26.55 -4.99 -6.64
CA THR A 43 27.92 -5.41 -7.01
C THR A 43 28.94 -5.04 -5.94
N LYS A 44 28.77 -3.87 -5.30
CA LYS A 44 29.63 -3.43 -4.18
C LYS A 44 29.43 -4.29 -2.94
N LEU A 45 28.19 -4.70 -2.67
CA LEU A 45 27.83 -5.51 -1.52
C LEU A 45 28.39 -6.93 -1.63
N LEU A 46 28.36 -7.51 -2.84
CA LEU A 46 28.93 -8.83 -3.11
C LEU A 46 30.46 -8.84 -2.91
N VAL A 47 31.15 -7.78 -3.36
CA VAL A 47 32.58 -7.57 -3.13
C VAL A 47 32.89 -7.31 -1.65
N PHE A 48 32.04 -6.57 -0.94
CA PHE A 48 32.21 -6.27 0.49
C PHE A 48 32.03 -7.49 1.40
N ILE A 49 31.11 -8.40 1.05
CA ILE A 49 30.86 -9.65 1.81
C ILE A 49 32.03 -10.65 1.63
N GLY A 50 32.96 -10.38 0.71
CA GLY A 50 34.16 -11.21 0.54
C GLY A 50 33.83 -12.64 0.11
N THR A 51 32.72 -12.81 -0.62
CA THR A 51 32.34 -14.12 -1.13
C THR A 51 33.31 -14.49 -2.25
N ASP A 52 34.05 -15.58 -2.04
CA ASP A 52 34.93 -16.14 -3.07
C ASP A 52 34.04 -16.56 -4.26
N ASP A 53 34.37 -16.13 -5.48
CA ASP A 53 33.58 -16.31 -6.72
C ASP A 53 33.31 -17.80 -7.09
N LYS A 54 33.74 -18.73 -6.24
CA LYS A 54 33.75 -20.17 -6.43
C LYS A 54 32.50 -20.87 -5.89
N ASP A 55 31.71 -20.19 -5.05
CA ASP A 55 30.50 -20.76 -4.45
C ASP A 55 29.27 -20.46 -5.32
N VAL A 56 29.14 -21.24 -6.39
CA VAL A 56 28.16 -21.05 -7.48
C VAL A 56 26.72 -21.10 -6.97
N ASP A 57 26.47 -21.89 -5.93
CA ASP A 57 25.15 -22.04 -5.31
C ASP A 57 24.75 -20.81 -4.49
N PHE A 58 25.69 -20.22 -3.75
CA PHE A 58 25.46 -18.95 -3.05
C PHE A 58 25.18 -17.81 -4.03
N LEU A 59 25.95 -17.73 -5.13
CA LEU A 59 25.77 -16.69 -6.14
C LEU A 59 24.41 -16.80 -6.85
N LYS A 60 23.93 -18.04 -7.11
CA LYS A 60 22.59 -18.30 -7.63
C LYS A 60 21.51 -17.90 -6.64
N TRP A 61 21.62 -18.32 -5.38
CA TRP A 61 20.67 -17.94 -4.33
C TRP A 61 20.62 -16.43 -4.11
N TRP A 62 21.77 -15.74 -4.13
CA TRP A 62 21.87 -14.30 -4.01
C TRP A 62 21.17 -13.56 -5.16
N ASN A 63 21.42 -13.97 -6.41
CA ASN A 63 20.77 -13.38 -7.56
C ASN A 63 19.25 -13.64 -7.55
N PHE A 64 18.83 -14.84 -7.18
CA PHE A 64 17.41 -15.18 -7.08
C PHE A 64 16.70 -14.40 -5.97
N SER A 65 17.32 -14.29 -4.79
CA SER A 65 16.81 -13.52 -3.66
C SER A 65 16.69 -12.03 -4.00
N ASN A 66 17.65 -11.46 -4.72
CA ASN A 66 17.60 -10.07 -5.18
C ASN A 66 16.43 -9.77 -6.13
N ILE A 67 15.84 -10.79 -6.77
CA ILE A 67 14.67 -10.63 -7.64
C ILE A 67 13.39 -10.94 -6.86
N ILE A 68 13.38 -12.03 -6.10
CA ILE A 68 12.15 -12.50 -5.44
C ILE A 68 11.73 -11.60 -4.28
N THR A 69 12.68 -11.04 -3.53
CA THR A 69 12.41 -10.14 -2.41
C THR A 69 11.70 -8.86 -2.85
N PRO A 70 12.22 -8.09 -3.85
CA PRO A 70 11.49 -6.95 -4.40
C PRO A 70 10.12 -7.33 -4.92
N VAL A 71 10.00 -8.46 -5.63
CA VAL A 71 8.74 -8.87 -6.25
C VAL A 71 7.70 -9.21 -5.18
N ALA A 72 8.05 -9.98 -4.14
CA ALA A 72 7.15 -10.30 -3.04
C ALA A 72 6.70 -9.05 -2.27
N TRP A 73 7.64 -8.14 -1.97
CA TRP A 73 7.32 -6.86 -1.34
C TRP A 73 6.49 -5.95 -2.25
N GLY A 74 6.73 -5.99 -3.57
CA GLY A 74 5.96 -5.27 -4.58
C GLY A 74 4.51 -5.73 -4.64
N ILE A 75 4.25 -7.04 -4.47
CA ILE A 75 2.89 -7.59 -4.35
C ILE A 75 2.21 -7.07 -3.08
N GLY A 76 2.91 -7.07 -1.94
CA GLY A 76 2.39 -6.50 -0.70
C GLY A 76 2.05 -5.01 -0.83
N LEU A 77 2.92 -4.26 -1.51
CA LEU A 77 2.71 -2.84 -1.78
C LEU A 77 1.55 -2.61 -2.75
N PHE A 78 1.37 -3.48 -3.75
CA PHE A 78 0.23 -3.45 -4.66
C PHE A 78 -1.09 -3.72 -3.91
N CYS A 79 -1.13 -4.71 -3.01
CA CYS A 79 -2.29 -4.91 -2.13
C CYS A 79 -2.57 -3.68 -1.25
N HIS A 80 -1.53 -3.05 -0.71
CA HIS A 80 -1.68 -1.84 0.09
C HIS A 80 -2.18 -0.64 -0.75
N TRP A 81 -1.74 -0.52 -2.01
CA TRP A 81 -2.26 0.45 -2.98
C TRP A 81 -3.75 0.25 -3.21
N LEU A 82 -4.18 -0.99 -3.48
CA LEU A 82 -5.59 -1.32 -3.68
C LEU A 82 -6.45 -0.95 -2.46
N TRP A 83 -5.88 -1.08 -1.25
CA TRP A 83 -6.54 -0.70 0.00
C TRP A 83 -6.57 0.81 0.23
N ALA A 84 -5.45 1.50 0.01
CA ALA A 84 -5.32 2.96 0.20
C ALA A 84 -6.22 3.74 -0.76
N PHE A 85 -6.33 3.29 -2.01
CA PHE A 85 -7.17 3.92 -3.04
C PHE A 85 -8.62 3.42 -3.03
N GLU A 86 -9.01 2.61 -2.05
CA GLU A 86 -10.36 2.03 -1.91
C GLU A 86 -10.85 1.31 -3.19
N LYS A 87 -9.94 0.95 -4.10
CA LYS A 87 -10.26 0.52 -5.48
C LYS A 87 -10.70 -0.94 -5.55
N VAL A 88 -10.41 -1.73 -4.51
CA VAL A 88 -10.77 -3.16 -4.40
C VAL A 88 -11.66 -3.45 -3.19
N PHE A 89 -12.08 -2.43 -2.44
CA PHE A 89 -13.01 -2.68 -1.35
C PHE A 89 -14.37 -3.06 -1.95
N LEU A 90 -14.64 -4.37 -2.00
CA LEU A 90 -15.89 -5.02 -2.39
C LEU A 90 -17.13 -4.45 -1.66
N PHE A 91 -16.92 -3.70 -0.58
CA PHE A 91 -17.89 -2.85 0.09
C PHE A 91 -17.58 -1.39 -0.25
N SER A 92 -17.99 -0.95 -1.43
CA SER A 92 -17.95 0.47 -1.78
C SER A 92 -18.60 1.29 -0.66
N LYS A 93 -18.05 2.46 -0.33
CA LYS A 93 -18.67 3.40 0.61
C LYS A 93 -20.14 3.66 0.28
N ASN A 94 -20.50 3.61 -1.01
CA ASN A 94 -21.88 3.69 -1.49
C ASN A 94 -22.77 2.53 -1.03
N TRP A 95 -22.22 1.32 -0.87
CA TRP A 95 -22.94 0.17 -0.34
C TRP A 95 -23.22 0.35 1.15
N GLU A 96 -22.23 0.79 1.94
CA GLU A 96 -22.43 1.08 3.37
C GLU A 96 -23.44 2.21 3.57
N GLU A 97 -23.30 3.30 2.81
CA GLU A 97 -24.19 4.46 2.91
C GLU A 97 -25.63 4.11 2.51
N LYS A 98 -25.81 3.27 1.47
CA LYS A 98 -27.12 2.70 1.12
C LYS A 98 -27.68 1.79 2.21
N LYS A 99 -26.83 0.99 2.88
CA LYS A 99 -27.28 0.09 3.94
C LYS A 99 -27.72 0.86 5.19
N ILE A 100 -26.99 1.91 5.56
CA ILE A 100 -27.32 2.81 6.68
C ILE A 100 -28.62 3.56 6.38
N GLN A 101 -28.79 4.12 5.17
CA GLN A 101 -30.05 4.74 4.77
C GLN A 101 -31.23 3.78 4.87
N LYS A 102 -31.04 2.54 4.40
CA LYS A 102 -32.10 1.53 4.43
C LYS A 102 -32.52 1.16 5.86
N MET A 103 -31.57 1.02 6.77
CA MET A 103 -31.86 0.76 8.20
C MET A 103 -32.57 1.95 8.87
N MET A 104 -32.18 3.19 8.56
CA MET A 104 -32.88 4.37 9.07
C MET A 104 -34.32 4.48 8.54
N GLU A 105 -34.56 4.14 7.27
CA GLU A 105 -35.92 4.13 6.71
C GLU A 105 -36.80 3.02 7.32
N GLU A 106 -36.21 1.88 7.69
CA GLU A 106 -36.90 0.79 8.37
C GLU A 106 -37.27 1.18 9.82
N ASP A 107 -36.37 1.83 10.58
CA ASP A 107 -36.64 2.33 11.95
C ASP A 107 -37.67 3.48 12.01
N ILE A 108 -37.82 4.26 10.93
CA ILE A 108 -38.74 5.42 10.89
C ILE A 108 -40.16 5.01 10.44
N ASN A 109 -40.29 3.91 9.70
CA ASN A 109 -41.57 3.40 9.20
C ASN A 109 -42.21 2.34 10.12
N GLU A 110 -41.62 2.06 11.27
CA GLU A 110 -42.17 1.25 12.37
C GLU A 110 -42.62 2.17 13.53
#